data_AF-A0A926FP73-F1
#
_entry.id   AF-A0A926FP73-F1
#
_cell.length_a   1.000
_cell.length_b   1.000
_cell.length_c   1.000
_cell.angle_alpha   90.00
_cell.angle_beta   90.00
_cell.angle_gamma   90.00
#
_symmetry.space_group_name_H-M   'P 1'
#
loop_
_entity.id
_entity.type
_entity.pdbx_description
1 polymer ?
#
loop_
_entity_poly.entity_id
_entity_poly.type
_entity_poly.pdbx_seq_one_letter_code
_entity_poly.pdbx_strand_id
1 'polypeptide(L)'
;MSPEALAPLCPKCRRRIAAWKLDHCVYCGQAFPPDLREGFAEPEALKWVERPAIPPDAARQLEMMKVVPMERDNRARSVVRGLALLSIPVVAVLFYMLWSVAGKFFSGWLMAVVAAGVIGYLVWTLSRSAR
;
A
#
# COMPACT_ATOMS: atom_id res chain seq x y z
N MET A 1 33.00 -14.72 -10.91
CA MET A 1 33.38 -14.12 -9.61
C MET A 1 32.63 -12.80 -9.48
N SER A 2 31.74 -12.67 -8.49
CA SER A 2 30.81 -11.52 -8.40
C SER A 2 31.56 -10.23 -8.01
N PRO A 3 31.34 -9.09 -8.70
CA PRO A 3 31.94 -7.80 -8.37
C PRO A 3 31.45 -7.18 -7.04
N GLU A 4 30.54 -7.85 -6.33
CA GLU A 4 29.99 -7.39 -5.03
C GLU A 4 30.97 -7.52 -3.84
N ALA A 5 32.14 -8.13 -4.04
CA ALA A 5 33.09 -8.44 -2.97
C ALA A 5 34.02 -7.28 -2.56
N LEU A 6 34.05 -6.17 -3.31
CA LEU A 6 34.99 -5.05 -3.12
C LEU A 6 34.34 -3.74 -2.64
N ALA A 7 33.12 -3.76 -2.08
CA ALA A 7 32.52 -2.54 -1.56
C ALA A 7 33.16 -2.09 -0.23
N PRO A 8 33.59 -0.82 -0.08
CA PRO A 8 34.13 -0.31 1.18
C PRO A 8 33.11 -0.40 2.31
N LEU A 9 33.60 -0.55 3.54
CA LEU A 9 32.80 -0.49 4.75
C LEU A 9 32.92 0.90 5.38
N CYS A 10 31.82 1.43 5.89
CA CYS A 10 31.84 2.70 6.63
C CYS A 10 32.62 2.54 7.95
N PRO A 11 33.55 3.47 8.28
CA PRO A 11 34.36 3.37 9.51
C PRO A 11 33.54 3.46 10.80
N LYS A 12 32.37 4.11 10.76
CA LYS A 12 31.50 4.31 11.94
C LYS A 12 30.45 3.21 12.10
N CYS A 13 29.70 2.91 11.04
CA CYS A 13 28.56 1.98 11.12
C CYS A 13 28.84 0.60 10.52
N ARG A 14 30.03 0.38 9.94
CA ARG A 14 30.46 -0.88 9.30
C ARG A 14 29.49 -1.44 8.26
N ARG A 15 28.63 -0.60 7.67
CA ARG A 15 27.77 -0.95 6.54
C ARG A 15 28.53 -0.82 5.23
N ARG A 16 28.17 -1.64 4.24
CA ARG A 16 28.69 -1.54 2.88
C ARG A 16 28.20 -0.25 2.23
N ILE A 17 29.12 0.46 1.58
CA ILE A 17 28.89 1.79 1.00
C ILE A 17 29.54 1.88 -0.37
N ALA A 18 28.97 2.69 -1.25
CA ALA A 18 29.57 3.07 -2.52
C ALA A 18 30.40 4.35 -2.34
N ALA A 19 31.53 4.25 -1.63
CA ALA A 19 32.39 5.41 -1.33
C ALA A 19 32.95 6.10 -2.58
N TRP A 20 32.99 5.41 -3.73
CA TRP A 20 33.39 5.95 -5.03
C TRP A 20 32.41 6.98 -5.60
N LYS A 21 31.15 7.01 -5.16
CA LYS A 21 30.10 7.94 -5.67
C LYS A 21 29.68 9.01 -4.67
N LEU A 22 29.80 8.75 -3.38
CA LEU A 22 29.20 9.55 -2.31
C LEU A 22 30.28 10.08 -1.37
N ASP A 23 30.15 11.33 -0.93
CA ASP A 23 31.09 11.92 0.04
C ASP A 23 30.81 11.54 1.51
N HIS A 24 29.68 10.90 1.78
CA HIS A 24 29.22 10.58 3.12
C HIS A 24 28.44 9.25 3.16
N CYS A 25 28.31 8.69 4.36
CA CYS A 25 27.52 7.49 4.59
C CYS A 25 26.03 7.82 4.58
N VAL A 26 25.28 7.20 3.65
CA VAL A 26 23.81 7.32 3.57
C VAL A 26 23.12 6.94 4.88
N TYR A 27 23.70 6.01 5.65
CA TYR A 27 23.07 5.48 6.86
C TYR A 27 23.37 6.26 8.13
N CYS A 28 24.56 6.84 8.26
CA CYS A 28 24.98 7.51 9.51
C CYS A 28 25.46 8.95 9.33
N GLY A 29 25.42 9.48 8.10
CA GLY A 29 25.82 10.86 7.78
C GLY A 29 27.32 11.15 7.92
N GLN A 30 28.14 10.15 8.26
CA GLN A 30 29.58 10.34 8.44
C GLN A 30 30.25 10.65 7.10
N ALA A 31 30.94 11.78 7.00
CA ALA A 31 31.80 12.10 5.86
C ALA A 31 32.93 11.07 5.73
N PHE A 32 33.24 10.64 4.52
CA PHE A 32 34.33 9.69 4.28
C PHE A 32 35.67 10.43 4.23
N PRO A 33 36.74 9.87 4.84
CA PRO A 33 38.08 10.41 4.65
C PRO A 33 38.49 10.30 3.17
N PRO A 34 39.28 11.25 2.65
CA PRO A 34 39.63 11.32 1.22
C PRO A 34 40.34 10.06 0.72
N ASP A 35 41.19 9.46 1.54
CA ASP A 35 41.95 8.23 1.26
C ASP A 35 41.03 7.00 1.04
N LEU A 36 39.80 7.03 1.55
CA LEU A 36 38.84 5.92 1.41
C LEU A 36 38.32 5.78 -0.03
N ARG A 37 38.46 6.81 -0.87
CA ARG A 37 38.02 6.75 -2.27
C ARG A 37 39.08 6.20 -3.19
N GLU A 38 40.35 6.46 -2.90
CA GLU A 38 41.48 6.17 -3.78
C GLU A 38 41.70 4.66 -3.98
N GLY A 39 41.27 3.83 -3.03
CA GLY A 39 41.37 2.37 -3.12
C GLY A 39 40.20 1.66 -3.82
N PHE A 40 39.13 2.36 -4.20
CA PHE A 40 37.92 1.74 -4.74
C PHE A 40 37.53 2.34 -6.08
N ALA A 41 37.86 1.62 -7.15
CA ALA A 41 37.48 1.98 -8.52
C ALA A 41 35.96 1.82 -8.74
N GLU A 42 35.39 2.71 -9.56
CA GLU A 42 34.00 2.60 -10.01
C GLU A 42 33.79 1.24 -10.72
N PRO A 43 32.87 0.40 -10.24
CA PRO A 43 32.67 -0.92 -10.81
C PRO A 43 32.13 -0.80 -12.24
N GLU A 44 32.73 -1.53 -13.18
CA GLU A 44 32.41 -1.44 -14.61
C GLU A 44 30.94 -1.76 -14.94
N ALA A 45 30.27 -2.54 -14.08
CA ALA A 45 28.85 -2.85 -14.17
C ALA A 45 27.93 -1.63 -13.98
N LEU A 46 28.44 -0.51 -13.45
CA LEU A 46 27.70 0.75 -13.24
C LEU A 46 28.16 1.87 -14.16
N LYS A 47 29.16 1.64 -15.02
CA LYS A 47 29.42 2.55 -16.15
C LYS A 47 28.15 2.64 -16.97
N TRP A 48 27.71 3.85 -17.26
CA TRP A 48 26.50 4.11 -18.03
C TRP A 48 26.62 3.44 -19.40
N VAL A 49 26.05 2.24 -19.53
CA VAL A 49 25.91 1.60 -20.83
C VAL A 49 24.85 2.39 -21.57
N GLU A 50 25.24 3.07 -22.65
CA GLU A 50 24.29 3.71 -23.55
C GLU A 50 23.22 2.68 -23.91
N ARG A 51 22.01 2.92 -23.39
CA ARG A 51 20.87 2.07 -23.71
C ARG A 51 20.73 2.10 -25.23
N PRO A 52 20.65 0.96 -25.92
CA PRO A 52 20.46 0.95 -27.37
C PRO A 52 19.26 1.81 -27.70
N ALA A 53 19.42 2.71 -28.68
CA ALA A 53 18.37 3.62 -29.09
C ALA A 53 17.12 2.79 -29.40
N ILE A 54 16.02 3.10 -28.71
CA ILE A 54 14.75 2.43 -28.93
C ILE A 54 14.34 2.76 -30.37
N PRO A 55 14.08 1.76 -31.24
CA PRO A 55 13.63 2.03 -32.59
C PRO A 55 12.34 2.86 -32.56
N PRO A 56 12.16 3.80 -33.51
CA PRO A 56 11.07 4.79 -33.46
C PRO A 56 9.67 4.15 -33.42
N ASP A 57 9.52 2.96 -33.99
CA ASP A 57 8.28 2.19 -33.98
C ASP A 57 7.93 1.66 -32.57
N ALA A 58 8.95 1.22 -31.81
CA ALA A 58 8.76 0.75 -30.44
C ALA A 58 8.49 1.92 -29.48
N ALA A 59 9.07 3.10 -29.73
CA ALA A 59 8.77 4.31 -28.97
C ALA A 59 7.30 4.74 -29.14
N ARG A 60 6.77 4.70 -30.38
CA ARG A 60 5.36 4.99 -30.66
C ARG A 60 4.41 4.00 -29.98
N GLN A 61 4.73 2.71 -29.96
CA GLN A 61 3.92 1.71 -29.26
C GLN A 61 3.91 1.94 -27.74
N LEU A 62 5.05 2.34 -27.16
CA LEU A 62 5.15 2.65 -25.74
C LEU A 62 4.41 3.95 -25.37
N GLU A 63 4.38 4.94 -26.27
CA GLU A 63 3.56 6.15 -26.10
C GLU A 63 2.06 5.85 -26.15
N MET A 64 1.63 4.97 -27.06
CA MET A 64 0.23 4.53 -27.15
C MET A 64 -0.19 3.67 -25.95
N MET A 65 0.74 2.93 -25.34
CA MET A 65 0.51 2.18 -24.10
C MET A 65 0.61 3.03 -22.83
N LYS A 66 1.07 4.29 -22.90
CA LYS A 66 1.14 5.22 -21.76
C LYS A 66 -0.24 5.74 -21.35
N VAL A 67 -1.32 5.32 -22.00
CA VAL A 67 -2.68 5.52 -21.50
C VAL A 67 -3.02 4.37 -20.53
N VAL A 68 -2.32 4.31 -19.39
CA VAL A 68 -2.83 3.61 -18.22
C VAL A 68 -3.67 4.65 -17.48
N PRO A 69 -5.01 4.62 -17.59
CA PRO A 69 -5.82 5.48 -16.76
C PRO A 69 -5.50 5.15 -15.30
N MET A 70 -4.87 6.10 -14.61
CA MET A 70 -4.81 6.17 -13.15
C MET A 70 -6.22 6.51 -12.64
N GLU A 71 -7.20 5.67 -13.00
CA GLU A 71 -8.54 5.73 -12.42
C GLU A 71 -8.43 5.17 -11.01
N ARG A 72 -8.16 6.08 -10.10
CA ARG A 72 -8.28 5.89 -8.67
C ARG A 72 -9.62 5.21 -8.39
N ASP A 73 -9.52 4.07 -7.70
CA ASP A 73 -10.51 3.03 -7.44
C ASP A 73 -11.76 3.50 -6.65
N ASN A 74 -12.46 4.52 -7.16
CA ASN A 74 -13.71 5.03 -6.59
C ASN A 74 -14.89 4.11 -6.95
N ARG A 75 -14.72 3.24 -7.95
CA ARG A 75 -15.74 2.26 -8.37
C ARG A 75 -15.98 1.24 -7.25
N ALA A 76 -14.92 0.77 -6.59
CA ALA A 76 -15.05 -0.14 -5.45
C ALA A 76 -15.91 0.45 -4.31
N ARG A 77 -15.74 1.74 -3.96
CA ARG A 77 -16.57 2.41 -2.95
C ARG A 77 -18.04 2.54 -3.35
N SER A 78 -18.32 2.79 -4.64
CA SER A 78 -19.70 2.88 -5.14
C SER A 78 -20.41 1.52 -5.13
N VAL A 79 -19.69 0.44 -5.47
CA VAL A 79 -20.22 -0.93 -5.45
C VAL A 79 -20.46 -1.39 -4.02
N VAL A 80 -19.53 -1.11 -3.09
CA VAL A 80 -19.71 -1.43 -1.67
C VAL A 80 -20.89 -0.66 -1.07
N ARG A 81 -21.07 0.62 -1.40
CA ARG A 81 -22.24 1.41 -0.95
C ARG A 81 -23.55 0.86 -1.54
N GLY A 82 -23.58 0.48 -2.81
CA GLY A 82 -24.74 -0.13 -3.45
C GLY A 82 -25.11 -1.48 -2.80
N LEU A 83 -24.12 -2.33 -2.56
CA LEU A 83 -24.31 -3.63 -1.91
C LEU A 83 -24.75 -3.49 -0.45
N ALA A 84 -24.21 -2.50 0.27
CA ALA A 84 -24.62 -2.19 1.63
C ALA A 84 -26.07 -1.68 1.71
N LEU A 85 -26.49 -0.79 0.81
CA LEU A 85 -27.88 -0.32 0.75
C LEU A 85 -28.86 -1.44 0.42
N LEU A 86 -28.46 -2.36 -0.46
CA LEU A 86 -29.29 -3.51 -0.84
C LEU A 86 -29.43 -4.54 0.30
N SER A 87 -28.42 -4.69 1.16
CA SER A 87 -28.44 -5.67 2.25
C SER A 87 -29.21 -5.20 3.50
N ILE A 88 -29.39 -3.89 3.70
CA ILE A 88 -30.17 -3.33 4.82
C ILE A 88 -31.61 -3.87 4.90
N PRO A 89 -32.44 -3.86 3.82
CA PRO A 89 -33.81 -4.38 3.91
C PRO A 89 -33.84 -5.88 4.22
N VAL A 90 -32.91 -6.66 3.68
CA VAL A 90 -32.82 -8.11 3.94
C VAL A 90 -32.52 -8.37 5.42
N VAL A 91 -31.57 -7.65 5.99
CA VAL A 91 -31.21 -7.75 7.41
C VAL A 91 -32.37 -7.28 8.30
N ALA A 92 -33.06 -6.20 7.92
CA ALA A 92 -34.22 -5.71 8.68
C ALA A 92 -35.36 -6.72 8.73
N VAL A 93 -35.67 -7.38 7.61
CA VAL A 93 -36.70 -8.43 7.55
C VAL A 93 -36.28 -9.65 8.38
N LEU A 94 -35.04 -10.11 8.25
CA LEU A 94 -34.52 -11.23 9.06
C LEU A 94 -34.56 -10.91 10.56
N PHE A 95 -34.15 -9.70 10.94
CA PHE A 95 -34.18 -9.24 12.32
C PHE A 95 -35.61 -9.15 12.86
N TYR A 96 -36.56 -8.65 12.06
CA TYR A 96 -37.97 -8.62 12.42
C TYR A 96 -38.54 -10.03 12.60
N MET A 97 -38.22 -10.97 11.71
CA MET A 97 -38.65 -12.35 11.85
C MET A 97 -38.10 -13.00 13.12
N LEU A 98 -36.79 -12.84 13.36
CA LEU A 98 -36.12 -13.29 14.59
C LEU A 98 -36.76 -12.67 15.83
N TRP A 99 -37.10 -11.38 15.78
CA TRP A 99 -37.80 -10.70 16.87
C TRP A 99 -39.18 -11.28 17.14
N SER A 100 -39.96 -11.54 16.09
CA SER A 100 -41.32 -12.08 16.23
C SER A 100 -41.35 -13.48 16.84
N VAL A 101 -40.32 -14.28 16.55
CA VAL A 101 -40.17 -15.63 17.09
C VAL A 101 -39.58 -15.57 18.49
N ALA A 102 -38.52 -14.79 18.69
CA ALA A 102 -37.86 -14.66 20.00
C ALA A 102 -38.76 -13.99 21.05
N GLY A 103 -39.64 -13.08 20.67
CA GLY A 103 -40.63 -12.49 21.58
C GLY A 103 -41.63 -13.48 22.16
N LYS A 104 -41.74 -14.70 21.61
CA LYS A 104 -42.53 -15.80 22.19
C LYS A 104 -41.77 -16.58 23.27
N PHE A 105 -40.44 -16.47 23.31
CA PHE A 105 -39.58 -17.28 24.18
C PHE A 105 -38.74 -16.46 25.17
N PHE A 106 -38.44 -15.19 24.87
CA PHE A 106 -37.60 -14.31 25.69
C PHE A 106 -38.40 -13.12 26.24
N SER A 107 -38.04 -12.66 27.44
CA SER A 107 -38.64 -11.48 28.06
C SER A 107 -38.34 -10.22 27.23
N GLY A 108 -39.33 -9.33 27.09
CA GLY A 108 -39.26 -8.16 26.20
C GLY A 108 -38.08 -7.21 26.48
N TRP A 109 -37.50 -7.25 27.69
CA TRP A 109 -36.34 -6.43 28.06
C TRP A 109 -35.05 -6.87 27.35
N LEU A 110 -34.83 -8.19 27.22
CA LEU A 110 -33.66 -8.74 26.53
C LEU A 110 -33.69 -8.37 25.04
N MET A 111 -34.88 -8.40 24.46
CA MET A 111 -35.09 -7.98 23.07
C MET A 111 -34.80 -6.49 22.89
N ALA A 112 -35.24 -5.63 23.80
CA ALA A 112 -34.96 -4.18 23.73
C ALA A 112 -33.45 -3.86 23.74
N VAL A 113 -32.66 -4.56 24.57
CA VAL A 113 -31.20 -4.39 24.61
C VAL A 113 -30.54 -4.83 23.29
N VAL A 114 -31.00 -5.95 22.72
CA VAL A 114 -30.48 -6.45 21.44
C VAL A 114 -30.85 -5.50 20.29
N ALA A 115 -32.08 -4.98 20.23
CA ALA A 115 -32.47 -3.96 19.24
C ALA A 115 -31.61 -2.70 19.37
N ALA A 116 -31.44 -2.18 20.59
CA ALA A 116 -30.64 -0.99 20.82
C ALA A 116 -29.18 -1.20 20.36
N GLY A 117 -28.61 -2.39 20.61
CA GLY A 117 -27.28 -2.76 20.13
C GLY A 117 -27.17 -2.83 18.61
N VAL A 118 -28.15 -3.46 17.93
CA VAL A 118 -28.16 -3.58 16.46
C VAL A 118 -28.36 -2.22 15.78
N ILE A 119 -29.28 -1.40 16.28
CA ILE A 119 -29.52 -0.05 15.75
C ILE A 119 -28.28 0.83 15.96
N GLY A 120 -27.67 0.78 17.15
CA GLY A 120 -26.42 1.49 17.43
C GLY A 120 -25.27 1.06 16.51
N TYR A 121 -25.16 -0.24 16.23
CA TYR A 121 -24.15 -0.78 15.30
C TYR A 121 -24.39 -0.34 13.85
N LEU A 122 -25.64 -0.34 13.38
CA LEU A 122 -25.98 0.16 12.04
C LEU A 122 -25.67 1.66 11.89
N VAL A 123 -26.01 2.47 12.90
CA VAL A 123 -25.69 3.91 12.88
C VAL A 123 -24.17 4.15 12.87
N TRP A 124 -23.42 3.41 13.68
CA TRP A 124 -21.96 3.54 13.74
C TRP A 124 -21.29 3.15 12.41
N THR A 125 -21.67 2.02 11.81
CA THR A 125 -21.12 1.57 10.52
C THR A 125 -21.47 2.53 9.36
N LEU A 126 -22.68 3.09 9.34
CA LEU A 126 -23.07 4.11 8.38
C LEU A 126 -22.28 5.42 8.57
N SER A 127 -22.06 5.86 9.82
CA SER A 127 -21.26 7.06 10.09
C SER A 127 -19.78 6.90 9.70
N ARG A 128 -19.24 5.68 9.85
CA ARG A 128 -17.85 5.36 9.50
C ARG A 128 -17.63 5.22 8.00
N SER A 129 -18.64 4.78 7.25
CA SER A 129 -18.57 4.69 5.77
C SER A 129 -18.86 6.03 5.07
N ALA A 130 -19.36 7.02 5.81
CA ALA A 130 -19.59 8.39 5.34
C ALA A 130 -18.34 9.30 5.47
N ARG A 131 -17.40 9.00 6.37
CA ARG A 131 -16.07 9.64 6.42
C ARG A 131 -15.08 8.96 5.48
#